data_AF-A0A256HS40-F1
#
_entry.id   AF-A0A256HS40-F1
#
_cell.length_a   1.000
_cell.length_b   1.000
_cell.length_c   1.000
_cell.angle_alpha   90.00
_cell.angle_beta   90.00
_cell.angle_gamma   90.00
#
_symmetry.space_group_name_H-M   'P 1'
#
loop_
_entity.id
_entity.type
_entity.pdbx_description
1 polymer ?
#
loop_
_entity_poly.entity_id
_entity_poly.type
_entity_poly.pdbx_seq_one_letter_code
_entity_poly.pdbx_strand_id
1 'polypeptide(L)'
;MSNRLLRVNAYTTLDLVDGRVRGHDFEEDAPGVVNVTAPREEPDHVTLQVELDDTAFDSLPAHADEIELSAAQARALAEALESTADRVAAALDETADDAD
;
A
#
# COMPACT_ATOMS: atom_id res chain seq x y z
N MET A 1 3.41 -0.38 -16.39
CA MET A 1 3.52 1.06 -16.05
C MET A 1 4.35 1.80 -17.07
N SER A 2 3.70 2.31 -18.12
CA SER A 2 4.38 3.13 -19.14
C SER A 2 4.61 4.58 -18.67
N ASN A 3 3.97 5.02 -17.57
CA ASN A 3 4.07 6.39 -17.03
C ASN A 3 4.25 6.43 -15.49
N ARG A 4 5.14 5.60 -14.93
CA ARG A 4 5.32 5.52 -13.48
C ARG A 4 5.78 6.84 -12.86
N LEU A 5 5.12 7.26 -11.78
CA LEU A 5 5.42 8.49 -11.03
C LEU A 5 6.33 8.22 -9.82
N LEU A 6 6.12 7.12 -9.10
CA LEU A 6 6.96 6.70 -7.97
C LEU A 6 8.23 6.00 -8.44
N ARG A 7 9.35 6.37 -7.82
CA ARG A 7 10.64 5.75 -8.09
C ARG A 7 10.80 4.42 -7.36
N VAL A 8 10.59 3.32 -8.07
CA VAL A 8 10.91 1.98 -7.54
C VAL A 8 12.41 1.74 -7.52
N ASN A 9 12.91 1.26 -6.40
CA ASN A 9 14.31 0.90 -6.20
C ASN A 9 14.44 -0.14 -5.07
N ALA A 10 15.65 -0.58 -4.77
CA ALA A 10 15.91 -1.63 -3.77
C ALA A 10 15.46 -1.27 -2.32
N TYR A 11 15.10 -0.02 -2.06
CA TYR A 11 14.59 0.45 -0.77
C TYR A 11 13.08 0.68 -0.76
N THR A 12 12.37 0.38 -1.86
CA THR A 12 10.91 0.43 -1.90
C THR A 12 10.34 -0.59 -0.93
N THR A 13 9.37 -0.18 -0.11
CA THR A 13 8.81 -1.04 0.94
C THR A 13 8.11 -2.27 0.39
N LEU A 14 7.19 -2.09 -0.58
CA LEU A 14 6.51 -3.16 -1.31
C LEU A 14 6.47 -2.75 -2.78
N ASP A 15 7.29 -3.39 -3.62
CA ASP A 15 7.43 -3.08 -5.04
C ASP A 15 6.44 -3.83 -5.94
N LEU A 16 5.69 -4.78 -5.37
CA LEU A 16 4.58 -5.47 -6.00
C LEU A 16 3.48 -5.76 -4.97
N VAL A 17 2.32 -5.12 -5.14
CA VAL A 17 1.09 -5.43 -4.41
C VAL A 17 -0.08 -5.58 -5.39
N ASP A 18 -1.06 -6.39 -5.04
CA ASP A 18 -2.35 -6.40 -5.73
C ASP A 18 -3.23 -5.29 -5.15
N GLY A 19 -3.43 -4.24 -5.94
CA GLY A 19 -4.19 -3.07 -5.55
C GLY A 19 -5.54 -3.00 -6.24
N ARG A 20 -6.41 -2.16 -5.70
CA ARG A 20 -7.72 -1.90 -6.25
C ARG A 20 -8.08 -0.43 -6.11
N VAL A 21 -8.52 0.15 -7.20
CA VAL A 21 -9.09 1.50 -7.20
C VAL A 21 -10.61 1.42 -7.27
N ARG A 22 -11.29 2.31 -6.55
CA ARG A 22 -12.76 2.41 -6.53
C ARG A 22 -13.16 3.87 -6.75
N GLY A 23 -13.86 4.11 -7.83
CA GLY A 23 -14.59 5.36 -8.07
C GLY A 23 -16.08 5.20 -7.78
N HIS A 24 -16.84 6.26 -8.05
CA HIS A 24 -18.31 6.22 -7.89
C HIS A 24 -18.97 5.18 -8.82
N ASP A 25 -18.45 5.04 -10.05
CA ASP A 25 -19.04 4.22 -11.11
C ASP A 25 -18.12 3.08 -11.60
N PHE A 26 -16.99 2.84 -10.95
CA PHE A 26 -16.03 1.80 -11.36
C PHE A 26 -15.23 1.21 -10.19
N GLU A 27 -14.84 -0.05 -10.35
CA GLU A 27 -13.92 -0.77 -9.47
C GLU A 27 -12.99 -1.59 -10.37
N GLU A 28 -11.68 -1.36 -10.27
CA GLU A 28 -10.69 -1.99 -11.14
C GLU A 28 -9.48 -2.43 -10.31
N ASP A 29 -8.97 -3.62 -10.60
CA ASP A 29 -7.79 -4.22 -9.96
C ASP A 29 -6.54 -3.94 -10.79
N ALA A 30 -5.44 -3.59 -10.14
CA ALA A 30 -4.15 -3.42 -10.82
C ALA A 30 -2.98 -3.72 -9.88
N PRO A 31 -1.85 -4.22 -10.41
CA PRO A 31 -0.60 -4.25 -9.67
C PRO A 31 -0.18 -2.85 -9.24
N GLY A 32 0.44 -2.72 -8.08
CA GLY A 32 0.85 -1.44 -7.53
C GLY A 32 2.12 -1.51 -6.71
N VAL A 33 2.46 -0.36 -6.15
CA VAL A 33 3.61 -0.13 -5.28
C VAL A 33 3.12 0.59 -4.03
N VAL A 34 3.67 0.20 -2.86
CA VAL A 34 3.52 0.94 -1.61
C VAL A 34 4.91 1.25 -1.08
N ASN A 35 5.15 2.52 -0.76
CA ASN A 35 6.45 2.96 -0.29
C ASN A 35 6.33 3.81 0.97
N VAL A 36 7.17 3.54 1.96
CA VAL A 36 7.25 4.30 3.21
C VAL A 36 8.65 4.88 3.33
N THR A 37 8.76 6.20 3.43
CA THR A 37 10.04 6.90 3.52
C THR A 37 10.01 8.02 4.55
N ALA A 38 11.17 8.63 4.81
CA ALA A 38 11.31 9.85 5.59
C ALA A 38 12.47 10.68 5.00
N PRO A 39 12.53 12.00 5.24
CA PRO A 39 13.68 12.82 4.86
C PRO A 39 14.99 12.24 5.40
N ARG A 40 16.06 12.29 4.59
CA ARG A 40 17.37 11.73 4.98
C ARG A 40 18.08 12.58 6.03
N GLU A 41 17.89 13.88 5.98
CA GLU A 41 18.47 14.86 6.90
C GLU A 41 17.31 15.49 7.68
N GLU A 42 17.45 15.54 9.00
CA GLU A 42 16.45 16.13 9.92
C GLU A 42 15.01 15.63 9.70
N PRO A 43 14.75 14.32 9.87
CA PRO A 43 13.42 13.74 9.59
C PRO A 43 12.35 14.30 10.55
N ASP A 44 11.29 14.85 9.98
CA ASP A 44 10.16 15.46 10.68
C ASP A 44 8.81 14.79 10.36
N HIS A 45 8.73 14.01 9.26
CA HIS A 45 7.55 13.24 8.87
C HIS A 45 7.91 11.89 8.26
N VAL A 46 6.90 11.03 8.14
CA VAL A 46 6.91 9.79 7.38
C VAL A 46 6.01 9.99 6.15
N THR A 47 6.49 9.64 4.97
CA THR A 47 5.72 9.71 3.73
C THR A 47 5.27 8.30 3.36
N LEU A 48 3.95 8.08 3.30
CA LEU A 48 3.33 6.89 2.72
C LEU A 48 2.90 7.21 1.29
N GLN A 49 3.38 6.45 0.32
CA GLN A 49 3.06 6.60 -1.09
C GLN A 49 2.43 5.34 -1.65
N VAL A 50 1.42 5.50 -2.51
CA VAL A 50 0.76 4.41 -3.23
C VAL A 50 0.63 4.79 -4.70
N GLU A 51 0.96 3.86 -5.59
CA GLU A 51 0.72 4.00 -7.04
C GLU A 51 0.26 2.66 -7.60
N LEU A 52 -0.81 2.68 -8.39
CA LEU A 52 -1.31 1.53 -9.14
C LEU A 52 -0.96 1.66 -10.62
N ASP A 53 -0.78 0.54 -11.33
CA ASP A 53 -0.38 0.52 -12.73
C ASP A 53 -1.46 1.15 -13.62
N ASP A 54 -1.18 2.36 -14.12
CA ASP A 54 -2.08 3.12 -14.98
C ASP A 54 -2.48 2.38 -16.26
N THR A 55 -1.62 1.47 -16.74
CA THR A 55 -1.90 0.71 -17.96
C THR A 55 -2.98 -0.36 -17.80
N ALA A 56 -3.38 -0.65 -16.56
CA ALA A 56 -4.49 -1.55 -16.25
C ALA A 56 -5.84 -0.82 -16.11
N PHE A 57 -5.85 0.53 -16.13
CA PHE A 57 -7.05 1.33 -15.96
C PHE A 57 -7.48 2.03 -17.25
N ASP A 58 -8.77 1.95 -17.58
CA ASP A 58 -9.37 2.77 -18.64
C ASP A 58 -9.89 4.11 -18.09
N SER A 59 -10.25 4.13 -16.81
CA SER A 59 -11.05 5.18 -16.18
C SER A 59 -10.25 6.18 -15.36
N LEU A 60 -8.96 5.92 -15.12
CA LEU A 60 -8.15 6.64 -14.16
C LEU A 60 -6.79 7.07 -14.76
N PRO A 61 -6.46 8.37 -14.79
CA PRO A 61 -5.14 8.83 -15.21
C PRO A 61 -4.02 8.27 -14.34
N ALA A 62 -2.79 8.30 -14.85
CA ALA A 62 -1.60 8.04 -14.04
C ALA A 62 -1.60 8.92 -12.79
N HIS A 63 -1.44 8.29 -11.63
CA HIS A 63 -1.57 8.89 -10.31
C HIS A 63 -0.55 8.27 -9.36
N ALA A 64 -0.20 9.03 -8.34
CA ALA A 64 0.52 8.54 -7.18
C ALA A 64 0.01 9.35 -5.99
N ASP A 65 -0.58 8.66 -5.02
CA ASP A 65 -1.11 9.28 -3.83
C ASP A 65 -0.04 9.30 -2.75
N GLU A 66 0.11 10.45 -2.10
CA GLU A 66 1.12 10.69 -1.09
C GLU A 66 0.48 11.25 0.18
N ILE A 67 0.78 10.62 1.31
CA ILE A 67 0.30 11.04 2.64
C ILE A 67 1.49 11.30 3.55
N GLU A 68 1.59 12.52 4.07
CA GLU A 68 2.51 12.88 5.15
C GLU A 68 1.89 12.51 6.51
N LEU A 69 2.65 11.75 7.29
CA LEU A 69 2.28 11.29 8.61
C LEU A 69 3.30 11.80 9.63
N SER A 70 2.80 12.32 10.75
CA SER A 70 3.66 12.47 11.92
C SER A 70 4.15 11.09 12.40
N ALA A 71 5.26 11.07 13.15
CA ALA A 71 5.77 9.83 13.73
C ALA A 71 4.77 9.10 14.65
N ALA A 72 3.81 9.82 15.24
CA ALA A 72 2.75 9.20 16.05
C ALA A 72 1.69 8.52 15.16
N GLN A 73 1.24 9.18 14.09
CA GLN A 73 0.27 8.61 13.15
C GLN A 73 0.84 7.38 12.44
N ALA A 74 2.11 7.43 12.03
CA ALA A 74 2.77 6.29 11.40
C ALA A 74 2.82 5.06 12.32
N ARG A 75 3.14 5.24 13.62
CA ARG A 75 3.12 4.13 14.60
C ARG A 75 1.72 3.58 14.82
N ALA A 76 0.71 4.45 14.92
CA ALA A 76 -0.67 4.02 15.06
C ALA A 76 -1.16 3.21 13.84
N LEU A 77 -0.77 3.62 12.63
CA LEU A 77 -1.06 2.86 11.41
C LEU A 77 -0.36 1.49 11.42
N ALA A 78 0.91 1.44 11.83
CA ALA A 78 1.67 0.19 11.92
C ALA A 78 1.03 -0.80 12.91
N GLU A 79 0.63 -0.35 14.10
CA GLU A 79 -0.06 -1.19 15.10
C GLU A 79 -1.39 -1.73 14.55
N ALA A 80 -2.15 -0.91 13.82
CA ALA A 80 -3.40 -1.35 13.19
C ALA A 80 -3.18 -2.41 12.09
N LEU A 81 -2.11 -2.26 11.30
CA LEU A 81 -1.71 -3.23 10.29
C LEU A 81 -1.32 -4.57 10.93
N GLU A 82 -0.45 -4.55 11.95
CA GLU A 82 0.00 -5.74 12.68
C GLU A 82 -1.18 -6.47 13.33
N SER A 83 -2.00 -5.77 14.11
CA SER A 83 -3.18 -6.35 14.75
C SER A 83 -4.18 -6.96 13.75
N THR A 84 -4.32 -6.36 12.56
CA THR A 84 -5.21 -6.90 11.53
C THR A 84 -4.59 -8.12 10.85
N ALA A 85 -3.28 -8.13 10.62
CA ALA A 85 -2.58 -9.29 10.10
C ALA A 85 -2.69 -10.49 11.04
N ASP A 86 -2.52 -10.29 12.35
CA ASP A 86 -2.67 -11.35 13.36
C ASP A 86 -4.07 -11.97 13.34
N ARG A 87 -5.12 -11.14 13.20
CA ARG A 87 -6.50 -11.63 13.07
C ARG A 87 -6.71 -12.46 11.81
N VAL A 88 -6.10 -12.07 10.69
CA VAL A 88 -6.18 -12.84 9.44
C VAL A 88 -5.45 -14.17 9.58
N ALA A 89 -4.26 -14.18 10.17
CA ALA A 89 -3.48 -15.41 10.40
C ALA A 89 -4.26 -16.40 11.28
N ALA A 90 -4.80 -15.93 12.41
CA ALA A 90 -5.60 -16.76 13.30
C ALA A 90 -6.82 -17.39 12.59
N ALA A 91 -7.54 -16.63 11.76
CA ALA A 91 -8.68 -17.15 11.02
C ALA A 91 -8.30 -18.21 9.97
N LEU A 92 -7.13 -18.08 9.35
CA LEU A 92 -6.62 -19.05 8.38
C LEU A 92 -6.18 -20.35 9.06
N ASP A 93 -5.55 -20.26 10.24
CA ASP A 93 -5.15 -21.43 11.04
C ASP A 93 -6.37 -22.21 11.54
N GLU A 94 -7.41 -21.52 12.05
CA GLU A 94 -8.67 -22.17 12.45
C GLU A 94 -9.37 -22.91 11.29
N THR A 95 -9.33 -22.33 10.09
CA THR A 95 -9.91 -22.95 8.89
C THR A 95 -9.12 -24.19 8.45
N ALA A 96 -7.80 -24.19 8.68
CA ALA A 96 -6.95 -25.34 8.37
C ALA A 96 -7.17 -26.51 9.34
N ASP A 97 -7.38 -26.21 10.63
CA ASP A 97 -7.69 -27.23 11.66
C ASP A 97 -9.09 -27.86 11.48
N ASP A 98 -10.07 -27.13 10.94
CA ASP A 98 -11.43 -27.66 10.65
C ASP A 98 -11.49 -28.50 9.35
N ALA A 99 -10.43 -28.51 8.54
CA ALA A 99 -10.36 -29.22 7.26
C ALA A 99 -9.66 -30.59 7.32
N ASP A 100 -9.11 -30.99 8.48
CA ASP A 100 -8.51 -32.31 8.79
C ASP A 100 -9.48 -33.20 9.59
#